data_AF-A0A8D8B2E3-F1
#
_entry.id   AF-A0A8D8B2E3-F1
#
_cell.length_a   1.000
_cell.length_b   1.000
_cell.length_c   1.000
_cell.angle_alpha   90.00
_cell.angle_beta   90.00
_cell.angle_gamma   90.00
#
_symmetry.space_group_name_H-M   'P 1'
#
loop_
_entity.id
_entity.type
_entity.pdbx_description
1 polymer ?
#
loop_
_entity_poly.entity_id
_entity_poly.type
_entity_poly.pdbx_seq_one_letter_code
_entity_poly.pdbx_strand_id
1 'polypeptide(L)'
;MLEAMVKIEQTDEFVEPPETCTSSSNDTYPAAFLCISEQSALPVNFKYPIPDEDTIELLEAAVHGDKLARRKYINFLRKIKSKSANIATVFSKIFCDESMYNYNMKGSSCQGRKKPMKNYAIFWDCMLEAWRDHGVEPTSLQNDLARVVGLINKRKRHRKYRMAERVAL
;
A
#
# COMPACT_ATOMS: atom_id res chain seq x y z
N MET A 1 -42.39 -37.16 -3.98
CA MET A 1 -41.28 -37.39 -4.93
C MET A 1 -41.68 -36.71 -6.23
N LEU A 2 -41.05 -35.69 -6.79
CA LEU A 2 -39.75 -35.06 -6.62
C LEU A 2 -39.92 -33.59 -7.07
N GLU A 3 -39.31 -32.63 -6.38
CA GLU A 3 -39.23 -31.22 -6.80
C GLU A 3 -38.21 -31.06 -7.95
N ALA A 4 -38.49 -30.19 -8.92
CA ALA A 4 -37.55 -29.80 -9.96
C ALA A 4 -37.31 -28.28 -9.89
N MET A 5 -36.15 -27.91 -9.37
CA MET A 5 -35.64 -26.55 -9.24
C MET A 5 -35.16 -26.01 -10.60
N VAL A 6 -35.64 -24.81 -10.94
CA VAL A 6 -35.12 -23.96 -12.02
C VAL A 6 -33.74 -23.43 -11.60
N LYS A 7 -32.70 -23.77 -12.36
CA LYS A 7 -31.37 -23.17 -12.23
C LYS A 7 -31.35 -21.85 -13.01
N ILE A 8 -31.11 -20.75 -12.31
CA ILE A 8 -30.75 -19.46 -12.91
C ILE A 8 -29.23 -19.40 -12.89
N GLU A 9 -28.60 -19.54 -14.06
CA GLU A 9 -27.19 -19.20 -14.25
C GLU A 9 -27.09 -17.68 -14.49
N GLN A 10 -26.41 -17.00 -13.57
CA GLN A 10 -26.10 -15.59 -13.69
C GLN A 10 -24.60 -15.49 -14.00
N THR A 11 -24.30 -15.23 -15.26
CA THR A 11 -22.94 -14.97 -15.77
C THR A 11 -22.55 -13.54 -15.37
N ASP A 12 -21.68 -13.43 -14.37
CA ASP A 12 -21.09 -12.16 -13.96
C ASP A 12 -19.74 -12.01 -14.68
N GLU A 13 -19.72 -11.20 -15.74
CA GLU A 13 -18.52 -10.78 -16.46
C GLU A 13 -17.64 -9.95 -15.53
N PHE A 14 -16.59 -10.57 -14.99
CA PHE A 14 -15.54 -9.89 -14.26
C PHE A 14 -14.60 -9.18 -15.24
N VAL A 15 -14.75 -7.86 -15.36
CA VAL A 15 -13.85 -7.00 -16.12
C VAL A 15 -12.50 -6.85 -15.38
N GLU A 16 -11.43 -7.36 -15.99
CA GLU A 16 -10.05 -7.20 -15.52
C GLU A 16 -9.56 -5.74 -15.61
N PRO A 17 -8.85 -5.21 -14.60
CA PRO A 17 -8.01 -4.04 -14.77
C PRO A 17 -6.61 -4.44 -15.32
N PRO A 18 -6.01 -3.62 -16.19
CA PRO A 18 -4.82 -3.99 -16.94
C PRO A 18 -3.59 -4.15 -16.03
N GLU A 19 -2.98 -5.34 -16.10
CA GLU A 19 -1.65 -5.61 -15.60
C GLU A 19 -0.61 -4.97 -16.52
N THR A 20 0.36 -4.24 -15.96
CA THR A 20 1.81 -4.44 -16.13
C THR A 20 2.61 -3.20 -15.68
N CYS A 21 3.38 -3.35 -14.60
CA CYS A 21 4.57 -2.54 -14.36
C CYS A 21 5.78 -3.43 -14.63
N THR A 22 6.29 -3.40 -15.86
CA THR A 22 7.54 -4.08 -16.24
C THR A 22 8.72 -3.26 -15.75
N SER A 23 9.49 -3.80 -14.80
CA SER A 23 10.79 -3.25 -14.41
C SER A 23 11.86 -3.70 -15.40
N SER A 24 12.53 -2.75 -16.05
CA SER A 24 13.83 -2.99 -16.66
C SER A 24 14.89 -2.37 -15.76
N SER A 25 15.68 -3.23 -15.13
CA SER A 25 16.93 -2.90 -14.44
C SER A 25 17.95 -2.31 -15.41
N ASN A 26 18.87 -1.50 -14.91
CA ASN A 26 20.29 -1.48 -15.28
C ASN A 26 21.08 -0.66 -14.24
N ASP A 27 21.75 -1.41 -13.37
CA ASP A 27 23.11 -1.31 -12.85
C ASP A 27 23.81 0.02 -12.47
N THR A 28 24.55 -0.12 -11.35
CA THR A 28 25.82 0.55 -10.97
C THR A 28 25.71 1.75 -10.02
N TYR A 29 25.90 1.49 -8.73
CA TYR A 29 26.24 2.52 -7.72
C TYR A 29 27.74 2.46 -7.40
N PRO A 30 28.50 3.55 -7.56
CA PRO A 30 29.72 3.75 -6.82
C PRO A 30 29.46 4.59 -5.57
N ALA A 31 30.24 4.29 -4.54
CA ALA A 31 30.26 4.96 -3.26
C ALA A 31 30.55 6.46 -3.39
N ALA A 32 29.68 7.30 -2.81
CA ALA A 32 30.04 8.64 -2.36
C ALA A 32 29.05 9.09 -1.29
N PHE A 33 29.42 8.82 -0.05
CA PHE A 33 29.00 9.56 1.14
C PHE A 33 29.49 11.00 0.94
N LEU A 34 28.62 11.91 0.50
CA LEU A 34 28.95 13.33 0.44
C LEU A 34 27.82 14.17 1.03
N CYS A 35 28.23 15.01 1.98
CA CYS A 35 27.47 16.02 2.67
C CYS A 35 26.50 16.76 1.75
N ILE A 36 25.24 16.88 2.16
CA ILE A 36 24.31 17.83 1.55
C ILE A 36 23.96 18.90 2.59
N SER A 37 24.60 20.05 2.38
CA SER A 37 24.20 21.35 2.87
C SER A 37 22.76 21.67 2.44
N GLU A 38 21.97 22.13 3.41
CA GLU A 38 20.86 23.08 3.31
C GLU A 38 20.36 23.43 1.88
N GLN A 39 19.53 22.55 1.31
CA GLN A 39 18.53 22.92 0.33
C GLN A 39 17.20 22.26 0.71
N SER A 40 16.21 23.11 0.96
CA SER A 40 14.79 22.83 1.14
C SER A 40 14.18 22.24 -0.14
N ALA A 41 14.54 21.01 -0.47
CA ALA A 41 13.94 20.30 -1.56
C ALA A 41 13.86 18.83 -1.19
N LEU A 42 12.68 18.42 -0.71
CA LEU A 42 12.16 17.10 -1.04
C LEU A 42 12.69 16.63 -2.41
N PRO A 43 13.45 15.53 -2.50
CA PRO A 43 13.83 14.95 -3.80
C PRO A 43 12.63 14.33 -4.55
N VAL A 44 11.40 14.78 -4.32
CA VAL A 44 10.27 13.86 -4.30
C VAL A 44 9.19 14.24 -5.33
N ASN A 45 9.37 13.70 -6.52
CA ASN A 45 8.26 13.26 -7.35
C ASN A 45 8.07 11.76 -7.11
N PHE A 46 7.62 11.34 -5.91
CA PHE A 46 7.30 9.93 -5.68
C PHE A 46 6.29 9.48 -6.75
N LYS A 47 6.60 8.38 -7.43
CA LYS A 47 5.67 7.71 -8.32
C LYS A 47 4.74 6.86 -7.46
N TYR A 48 3.45 7.01 -7.67
CA TYR A 48 2.43 6.21 -6.99
C TYR A 48 1.79 5.25 -8.01
N PRO A 49 1.47 4.00 -7.61
CA PRO A 49 1.71 3.42 -6.29
C PRO A 49 3.20 3.11 -6.01
N ILE A 50 3.60 3.16 -4.74
CA ILE A 50 4.97 2.91 -4.30
C ILE A 50 5.31 1.42 -4.43
N PRO A 51 6.33 1.04 -5.24
CA PRO A 51 6.53 -0.34 -5.64
C PRO A 51 7.33 -1.17 -4.62
N ASP A 52 8.25 -0.55 -3.88
CA ASP A 52 9.19 -1.23 -3.00
C ASP A 52 9.25 -0.62 -1.58
N GLU A 53 9.89 -1.35 -0.67
CA GLU A 53 10.03 -1.00 0.74
C GLU A 53 11.00 0.19 0.95
N ASP A 54 12.06 0.28 0.17
CA ASP A 54 13.07 1.35 0.34
C ASP A 54 12.45 2.73 0.05
N THR A 55 11.60 2.80 -0.97
CA THR A 55 10.82 3.99 -1.30
C THR A 55 9.82 4.37 -0.19
N ILE A 56 9.26 3.40 0.54
CA ILE A 56 8.42 3.67 1.73
C ILE A 56 9.26 4.31 2.84
N GLU A 57 10.46 3.78 3.11
CA GLU A 57 11.35 4.34 4.14
C GLU A 57 11.83 5.74 3.76
N LEU A 58 12.11 6.00 2.47
CA LEU A 58 12.43 7.34 1.97
C LEU A 58 11.26 8.31 2.16
N LEU A 59 10.02 7.89 1.87
CA LEU A 59 8.83 8.70 2.09
C LEU A 59 8.63 8.99 3.59
N GLU A 60 8.80 8.00 4.47
CA GLU A 60 8.71 8.18 5.91
C GLU A 60 9.77 9.17 6.41
N ALA A 61 11.03 8.99 6.04
CA ALA A 61 12.12 9.89 6.43
C ALA A 61 11.88 11.32 5.94
N ALA A 62 11.38 11.49 4.71
CA ALA A 62 11.04 12.80 4.16
C ALA A 62 9.90 13.47 4.95
N VAL A 63 8.83 12.74 5.23
CA VAL A 63 7.67 13.24 5.99
C VAL A 63 8.02 13.55 7.44
N HIS A 64 8.95 12.80 8.04
CA HIS A 64 9.43 13.02 9.40
C HIS A 64 10.38 14.22 9.48
N GLY A 65 11.29 14.36 8.51
CA GLY A 65 12.33 15.40 8.50
C GLY A 65 11.87 16.77 8.00
N ASP A 66 10.86 16.84 7.13
CA ASP A 66 10.40 18.10 6.52
C ASP A 66 8.88 18.31 6.64
N LYS A 67 8.49 19.44 7.27
CA LYS A 67 7.08 19.85 7.41
C LYS A 67 6.43 20.12 6.06
N LEU A 68 7.17 20.63 5.08
CA LEU A 68 6.65 20.88 3.73
C LEU A 68 6.33 19.55 3.03
N ALA A 69 7.22 18.55 3.17
CA ALA A 69 7.00 17.18 2.73
C ALA A 69 5.74 16.57 3.30
N ARG A 70 5.62 16.60 4.63
CA ARG A 70 4.43 16.13 5.33
C ARG A 70 3.15 16.76 4.78
N ARG A 71 3.14 18.09 4.61
CA ARG A 71 1.98 18.81 4.07
C ARG A 71 1.66 18.40 2.62
N LYS A 72 2.67 18.23 1.76
CA LYS A 72 2.46 17.77 0.38
C LYS A 72 1.87 16.36 0.35
N TYR A 73 2.38 15.45 1.18
CA TYR A 73 1.86 14.09 1.28
C TYR A 73 0.41 14.06 1.79
N ILE A 74 0.09 14.80 2.84
CA ILE A 74 -1.29 14.92 3.36
C ILE A 74 -2.24 15.49 2.32
N ASN A 75 -1.82 16.52 1.56
CA ASN A 75 -2.63 17.07 0.48
C ASN A 75 -2.85 16.06 -0.66
N PHE A 76 -1.85 15.22 -0.97
CA PHE A 76 -2.03 14.10 -1.89
C PHE A 76 -3.07 13.10 -1.37
N LEU A 77 -2.97 12.68 -0.10
CA LEU A 77 -3.92 11.77 0.55
C LEU A 77 -5.36 12.31 0.51
N ARG A 78 -5.55 13.61 0.72
CA ARG A 78 -6.87 14.27 0.62
C ARG A 78 -7.46 14.19 -0.78
N LYS A 79 -6.63 14.34 -1.83
CA LYS A 79 -7.08 14.33 -3.23
C LYS A 79 -7.52 12.94 -3.70
N ILE A 80 -6.84 11.89 -3.27
CA ILE A 80 -7.07 10.53 -3.78
C ILE A 80 -8.26 9.82 -3.12
N LYS A 81 -8.65 10.22 -1.90
CA LYS A 81 -9.78 9.63 -1.18
C LYS A 81 -11.03 10.48 -1.39
N SER A 82 -12.03 9.94 -2.06
CA SER A 82 -13.39 10.52 -2.02
C SER A 82 -14.07 10.21 -0.68
N LYS A 83 -15.12 10.96 -0.33
CA LYS A 83 -15.88 10.78 0.92
C LYS A 83 -16.41 9.34 1.09
N SER A 84 -16.90 8.72 0.01
CA SER A 84 -17.44 7.36 0.00
C SER A 84 -16.39 6.25 -0.22
N ALA A 85 -15.16 6.59 -0.64
CA ALA A 85 -14.15 5.58 -0.91
C ALA A 85 -13.68 4.87 0.37
N ASN A 86 -13.62 3.54 0.30
CA ASN A 86 -13.04 2.70 1.34
C ASN A 86 -11.52 2.88 1.39
N ILE A 87 -10.93 2.88 2.59
CA ILE A 87 -9.49 3.00 2.76
C ILE A 87 -8.74 1.91 1.99
N ALA A 88 -9.25 0.68 1.93
CA ALA A 88 -8.58 -0.41 1.21
C ALA A 88 -8.43 -0.18 -0.29
N THR A 89 -9.40 0.48 -0.94
CA THR A 89 -9.33 0.78 -2.39
C THR A 89 -8.47 2.00 -2.67
N VAL A 90 -8.39 2.95 -1.73
CA VAL A 90 -7.46 4.08 -1.81
C VAL A 90 -6.03 3.60 -1.55
N PHE A 91 -5.84 2.66 -0.63
CA PHE A 91 -4.53 2.16 -0.23
C PHE A 91 -3.76 1.56 -1.39
N SER A 92 -4.42 0.81 -2.28
CA SER A 92 -3.80 0.24 -3.48
C SER A 92 -3.39 1.29 -4.52
N LYS A 93 -3.85 2.54 -4.39
CA LYS A 93 -3.38 3.67 -5.22
C LYS A 93 -2.11 4.31 -4.65
N ILE A 94 -1.80 4.04 -3.39
CA ILE A 94 -0.64 4.62 -2.69
C ILE A 94 0.51 3.62 -2.67
N PHE A 95 0.24 2.34 -2.38
CA PHE A 95 1.25 1.30 -2.21
C PHE A 95 0.90 0.07 -3.05
N CYS A 96 1.91 -0.50 -3.71
CA CYS A 96 1.80 -1.84 -4.28
C CYS A 96 1.69 -2.91 -3.17
N ASP A 97 1.25 -4.11 -3.54
CA ASP A 97 1.19 -5.22 -2.58
C ASP A 97 2.60 -5.60 -2.08
N GLU A 98 3.58 -5.56 -2.98
CA GLU A 98 4.96 -6.00 -2.77
C GLU A 98 5.66 -5.16 -1.70
N SER A 99 5.53 -3.83 -1.77
CA SER A 99 6.11 -2.90 -0.80
C SER A 99 5.55 -3.09 0.61
N MET A 100 4.38 -3.70 0.75
CA MET A 100 3.69 -3.89 2.02
C MET A 100 3.98 -5.22 2.71
N TYR A 101 4.73 -6.13 2.08
CA TYR A 101 4.94 -7.48 2.63
C TYR A 101 5.62 -7.52 4.00
N ASN A 102 6.41 -6.50 4.33
CA ASN A 102 7.14 -6.43 5.60
C ASN A 102 6.47 -5.58 6.67
N TYR A 103 5.28 -5.05 6.39
CA TYR A 103 4.52 -4.21 7.32
C TYR A 103 3.28 -4.92 7.86
N ASN A 104 2.93 -4.64 9.10
CA ASN A 104 1.63 -5.01 9.68
C ASN A 104 1.27 -4.11 10.86
N MET A 105 0.13 -4.34 11.51
CA MET A 105 -0.28 -3.52 12.66
C MET A 105 0.47 -3.79 13.97
N LYS A 106 1.07 -4.97 14.15
CA LYS A 106 1.61 -5.44 15.45
C LYS A 106 3.14 -5.41 15.57
N GLY A 107 3.86 -5.32 14.46
CA GLY A 107 5.32 -5.45 14.40
C GLY A 107 5.85 -6.89 14.47
N SER A 108 4.96 -7.89 14.50
CA SER A 108 5.36 -9.31 14.55
C SER A 108 4.36 -10.20 13.82
N SER A 109 4.85 -11.34 13.33
CA SER A 109 4.06 -12.39 12.69
C SER A 109 4.66 -13.76 13.00
N CYS A 110 3.93 -14.84 12.74
CA CYS A 110 4.46 -16.20 12.86
C CYS A 110 5.68 -16.46 11.94
N GLN A 111 5.85 -15.65 10.89
CA GLN A 111 6.95 -15.74 9.93
C GLN A 111 8.15 -14.84 10.30
N GLY A 112 8.11 -14.16 11.46
CA GLY A 112 9.18 -13.28 11.92
C GLY A 112 8.72 -11.85 12.20
N ARG A 113 9.71 -10.97 12.42
CA ARG A 113 9.48 -9.55 12.73
C ARG A 113 8.92 -8.81 11.53
N LYS A 114 8.02 -7.86 11.80
CA LYS A 114 7.41 -6.97 10.81
C LYS A 114 7.56 -5.53 11.29
N LYS A 115 7.42 -4.58 10.38
CA LYS A 115 7.40 -3.15 10.70
C LYS A 115 5.99 -2.75 11.15
N PRO A 116 5.81 -2.24 12.37
CA PRO A 116 4.50 -1.84 12.88
C PRO A 116 4.04 -0.54 12.21
N MET A 117 2.97 -0.59 11.43
CA MET A 117 2.45 0.56 10.68
C MET A 117 2.08 1.76 11.57
N LYS A 118 1.71 1.52 12.83
CA LYS A 118 1.41 2.59 13.80
C LYS A 118 2.61 3.49 14.13
N ASN A 119 3.83 3.01 13.88
CA ASN A 119 5.04 3.77 14.17
C ASN A 119 5.48 4.66 13.01
N TYR A 120 4.75 4.62 11.90
CA TYR A 120 5.05 5.36 10.68
C TYR A 120 4.03 6.49 10.50
N ALA A 121 4.52 7.72 10.40
CA ALA A 121 3.68 8.88 10.16
C ALA A 121 2.89 8.74 8.86
N ILE A 122 3.45 8.10 7.83
CA ILE A 122 2.84 7.99 6.50
C ILE A 122 1.60 7.07 6.48
N PHE A 123 1.54 6.09 7.39
CA PHE A 123 0.41 5.16 7.52
C PHE A 123 -0.58 5.59 8.59
N TRP A 124 -0.10 6.32 9.60
CA TRP A 124 -0.89 6.64 10.78
C TRP A 124 -1.26 8.12 10.83
N ASP A 125 -0.34 8.97 11.29
CA ASP A 125 -0.65 10.38 11.56
C ASP A 125 -1.13 11.14 10.33
N CYS A 126 -0.46 10.94 9.19
CA CYS A 126 -0.79 11.63 7.94
C CYS A 126 -2.13 11.16 7.38
N MET A 127 -2.47 9.88 7.50
CA MET A 127 -3.77 9.35 7.05
C MET A 127 -4.90 9.86 7.94
N LEU A 128 -4.71 9.89 9.26
CA LEU A 128 -5.67 10.49 10.20
C LEU A 128 -5.87 11.97 9.93
N GLU A 129 -4.81 12.73 9.74
CA GLU A 129 -4.89 14.17 9.46
C GLU A 129 -5.52 14.47 8.09
N ALA A 130 -5.24 13.63 7.08
CA ALA A 130 -5.81 13.79 5.75
C ALA A 130 -7.32 13.45 5.71
N TRP A 131 -7.75 12.43 6.44
CA TRP A 131 -9.10 11.87 6.31
C TRP A 131 -10.00 12.11 7.53
N ARG A 132 -9.57 12.95 8.47
CA ARG A 132 -10.39 13.41 9.61
C ARG A 132 -11.75 13.96 9.15
N ASP A 133 -11.74 14.80 8.11
CA ASP A 133 -12.96 15.40 7.55
C ASP A 133 -13.90 14.38 6.87
N HIS A 134 -13.41 13.15 6.65
CA HIS A 134 -14.19 12.02 6.15
C HIS A 134 -14.67 11.09 7.28
N GLY A 135 -14.50 11.48 8.55
CA GLY A 135 -14.90 10.69 9.71
C GLY A 135 -13.96 9.53 10.04
N VAL A 136 -12.71 9.57 9.54
CA VAL A 136 -11.73 8.53 9.85
C VAL A 136 -11.10 8.79 11.20
N GLU A 137 -11.46 7.95 12.18
CA GLU A 137 -10.94 7.95 13.55
C GLU A 137 -9.85 6.88 13.73
N PRO A 138 -8.96 6.99 14.75
CA PRO A 138 -7.87 6.04 15.01
C PRO A 138 -8.32 4.57 15.02
N THR A 139 -9.41 4.25 15.69
CA THR A 139 -9.93 2.87 15.77
C THR A 139 -10.41 2.36 14.41
N SER A 140 -11.08 3.21 13.62
CA SER A 140 -11.54 2.86 12.28
C SER A 140 -10.36 2.65 11.33
N LEU A 141 -9.36 3.52 11.37
CA LEU A 141 -8.15 3.39 10.56
C LEU A 141 -7.37 2.11 10.93
N GLN A 142 -7.25 1.78 12.22
CA GLN A 142 -6.61 0.54 12.65
C GLN A 142 -7.29 -0.70 12.03
N ASN A 143 -8.62 -0.74 12.08
CA ASN A 143 -9.40 -1.86 11.56
C ASN A 143 -9.28 -1.96 10.03
N ASP A 144 -9.29 -0.81 9.35
CA ASP A 144 -9.15 -0.74 7.90
C ASP A 144 -7.76 -1.15 7.44
N LEU A 145 -6.69 -0.68 8.10
CA LEU A 145 -5.31 -1.09 7.80
C LEU A 145 -5.09 -2.57 8.10
N ALA A 146 -5.64 -3.11 9.19
CA ALA A 146 -5.61 -4.54 9.46
C ALA A 146 -6.30 -5.35 8.35
N ARG A 147 -7.45 -4.87 7.85
CA ARG A 147 -8.15 -5.48 6.71
C ARG A 147 -7.31 -5.43 5.44
N VAL A 148 -6.68 -4.29 5.14
CA VAL A 148 -5.77 -4.12 4.00
C VAL A 148 -4.64 -5.14 4.03
N VAL A 149 -3.93 -5.26 5.16
CA VAL A 149 -2.86 -6.24 5.33
C VAL A 149 -3.39 -7.67 5.12
N GLY A 150 -4.60 -7.98 5.61
CA GLY A 150 -5.26 -9.25 5.37
C GLY A 150 -5.51 -9.53 3.88
N LEU A 151 -6.01 -8.53 3.13
CA LEU A 151 -6.26 -8.63 1.69
C LEU A 151 -4.97 -8.80 0.88
N ILE A 152 -3.92 -8.05 1.20
CA ILE A 152 -2.60 -8.18 0.58
C ILE A 152 -2.05 -9.60 0.78
N ASN A 153 -2.10 -10.13 2.01
CA ASN A 153 -1.65 -11.49 2.31
C ASN A 153 -2.50 -12.57 1.64
N LYS A 154 -3.81 -12.33 1.46
CA LYS A 154 -4.68 -13.21 0.68
C LYS A 154 -4.21 -13.24 -0.79
N ARG A 155 -4.03 -12.07 -1.42
CA ARG A 155 -3.54 -11.97 -2.81
C ARG A 155 -2.16 -12.62 -3.00
N LYS A 156 -1.21 -12.37 -2.10
CA LYS A 156 0.11 -13.00 -2.10
C LYS A 156 0.03 -14.53 -2.12
N ARG A 157 -0.83 -15.12 -1.28
CA ARG A 157 -1.03 -16.58 -1.24
C ARG A 157 -1.61 -17.10 -2.55
N HIS A 158 -2.64 -16.44 -3.09
CA HIS A 158 -3.22 -16.82 -4.38
C HIS A 158 -2.20 -16.75 -5.53
N ARG A 159 -1.35 -15.70 -5.57
CA ARG A 159 -0.25 -15.61 -6.56
C ARG A 159 0.70 -16.80 -6.44
N LYS A 160 1.11 -17.18 -5.23
CA LYS A 160 2.00 -18.32 -5.01
C LYS A 160 1.41 -19.64 -5.52
N TYR A 161 0.13 -19.91 -5.26
CA TYR A 161 -0.52 -21.14 -5.71
C TYR A 161 -0.61 -21.23 -7.24
N ARG A 162 -0.98 -20.13 -7.91
CA ARG A 162 -1.02 -20.11 -9.39
C ARG A 162 0.35 -20.33 -10.03
N MET A 163 1.41 -19.79 -9.43
CA MET A 163 2.77 -20.03 -9.93
C MET A 163 3.22 -21.47 -9.71
N ALA A 164 2.88 -22.07 -8.57
CA ALA A 164 3.17 -23.48 -8.31
C ALA A 164 2.42 -24.42 -9.27
N GLU A 165 1.16 -24.10 -9.61
CA GLU A 165 0.35 -24.84 -10.57
C GLU A 165 0.94 -24.80 -11.99
N ARG A 166 1.45 -23.64 -12.42
CA ARG A 166 2.10 -23.48 -13.74
C ARG A 166 3.45 -24.21 -13.86
N VAL A 167 4.17 -24.42 -12.76
CA VAL A 167 5.46 -25.12 -12.74
C VAL A 167 5.27 -26.65 -12.65
N ALA A 168 4.09 -27.10 -12.25
CA ALA A 168 3.76 -28.53 -12.12
C ALA A 168 3.16 -29.16 -13.40
N LEU A 169 2.99 -28.38 -14.47
CA LEU A 169 2.57 -28.81 -15.81
C LEU A 169 3.77 -28.81 -16.75
#